data_AF-A0A9E2PK29-F1
#
_entry.id   AF-A0A9E2PK29-F1
#
_cell.length_a   1.000
_cell.length_b   1.000
_cell.length_c   1.000
_cell.angle_alpha   90.00
_cell.angle_beta   90.00
_cell.angle_gamma   90.00
#
_symmetry.space_group_name_H-M   'P 1'
#
loop_
_entity.id
_entity.type
_entity.pdbx_description
1 polymer ?
#
loop_
_entity_poly.entity_id
_entity_poly.type
_entity_poly.pdbx_seq_one_letter_code
_entity_poly.pdbx_strand_id
1 'polypeptide(L)'
;MTKVYVSGKQLQLRWVGRKQSVSYQVQVAPRQDFQHLLLDAKTADNWIDMPRPQSGRYFLRVRQIFAGGQAGDWDVPMLFDAP
;
A
#
# COMPACT_ATOMS: atom_id res chain seq x y z
N MET A 1 -4.09 -2.22 -10.88
CA MET A 1 -3.50 -0.93 -11.31
C MET A 1 -3.53 0.01 -10.12
N THR A 2 -2.37 0.52 -9.70
CA THR A 2 -2.22 1.45 -8.57
C THR A 2 -2.24 2.88 -9.09
N LYS A 3 -2.90 3.78 -8.36
CA LYS A 3 -2.83 5.22 -8.63
C LYS A 3 -2.13 5.91 -7.46
N VAL A 4 -1.19 6.78 -7.78
CA VAL A 4 -0.47 7.61 -6.82
C VAL A 4 -0.91 9.05 -7.02
N TYR A 5 -1.35 9.68 -5.93
CA TYR A 5 -1.69 11.10 -5.90
C TYR A 5 -0.71 11.81 -4.98
N VAL A 6 -0.32 13.03 -5.31
CA VAL A 6 0.69 13.81 -4.60
C VAL A 6 0.04 15.05 -4.03
N SER A 7 0.21 15.31 -2.74
CA SER A 7 -0.24 16.54 -2.10
C SER A 7 0.88 17.08 -1.19
N GLY A 8 1.67 18.02 -1.71
CA GLY A 8 2.80 18.62 -0.99
C GLY A 8 3.81 17.57 -0.49
N LYS A 9 3.83 17.37 0.84
CA LYS A 9 4.70 16.43 1.56
C LYS A 9 4.08 15.05 1.79
N GLN A 10 2.89 14.78 1.24
CA GLN A 10 2.17 13.53 1.38
C GLN A 10 1.96 12.88 0.00
N LEU A 11 1.95 11.55 -0.01
CA LEU A 11 1.47 10.73 -1.11
C LEU A 11 0.22 10.00 -0.66
N GLN A 12 -0.81 10.01 -1.49
CA GLN A 12 -1.95 9.14 -1.35
C GLN A 12 -1.81 7.99 -2.35
N LEU A 13 -1.71 6.78 -1.81
CA LEU A 13 -1.65 5.55 -2.59
C LEU A 13 -3.05 4.96 -2.65
N ARG A 14 -3.55 4.69 -3.86
CA ARG A 14 -4.87 4.07 -4.08
C ARG A 14 -4.70 2.80 -4.89
N TRP A 15 -5.37 1.73 -4.47
CA TRP A 15 -5.39 0.46 -5.18
C TRP A 15 -6.83 0.04 -5.50
N VAL A 16 -6.95 -0.98 -6.35
CA VAL A 16 -8.24 -1.60 -6.65
C VAL A 16 -8.62 -2.48 -5.47
N GLY A 17 -9.64 -2.07 -4.72
CA GLY A 17 -10.21 -2.87 -3.64
C GLY A 17 -11.01 -4.06 -4.18
N ARG A 18 -11.14 -5.11 -3.38
CA ARG A 18 -11.98 -6.28 -3.69
C ARG A 18 -13.24 -6.24 -2.81
N LYS A 19 -14.41 -6.59 -3.38
CA LYS A 19 -15.74 -6.40 -2.77
C LYS A 19 -15.97 -7.09 -1.41
N GLN A 20 -15.15 -8.07 -1.04
CA GLN A 20 -15.33 -8.86 0.20
C GLN A 20 -14.36 -8.47 1.33
N SER A 21 -13.54 -7.43 1.15
CA SER A 21 -12.54 -7.04 2.16
C SER A 21 -13.18 -6.21 3.26
N VAL A 22 -12.93 -6.54 4.52
CA VAL A 22 -13.33 -5.72 5.68
C VAL A 22 -12.32 -4.61 5.91
N SER A 23 -11.04 -4.93 5.76
CA SER A 23 -9.94 -3.96 5.76
C SER A 23 -8.76 -4.51 4.96
N TYR A 24 -7.71 -3.72 4.84
CA TYR A 24 -6.48 -4.06 4.16
C TYR A 24 -5.30 -3.84 5.09
N GLN A 25 -4.26 -4.65 4.94
CA GLN A 25 -2.91 -4.28 5.38
C GLN A 25 -2.10 -3.87 4.16
N VAL A 26 -1.37 -2.77 4.30
CA VAL A 26 -0.62 -2.12 3.24
C VAL A 26 0.81 -1.97 3.69
N GLN A 27 1.74 -2.37 2.83
CA GLN A 27 3.16 -2.18 3.06
C GLN A 27 3.82 -1.50 1.87
N VAL A 28 4.74 -0.59 2.17
CA VAL A 28 5.57 0.12 1.19
C VAL A 28 7.03 -0.08 1.53
N ALA A 29 7.84 -0.40 0.53
CA ALA A 29 9.28 -0.62 0.68
C ALA A 29 10.05 -0.14 -0.56
N PRO A 30 11.34 0.24 -0.43
CA PRO A 30 12.21 0.54 -1.58
C PRO A 30 12.65 -0.73 -2.33
N ARG A 31 12.49 -1.92 -1.73
CA ARG A 31 12.88 -3.21 -2.28
C ARG A 31 11.69 -4.18 -2.29
N GLN A 32 11.62 -5.03 -3.31
CA GLN A 32 10.53 -6.00 -3.49
C GLN A 32 10.49 -7.11 -2.42
N ASP A 33 11.55 -7.26 -1.62
CA ASP A 33 11.61 -8.21 -0.51
C ASP A 33 10.86 -7.75 0.74
N PHE A 34 10.47 -6.47 0.80
CA PHE A 34 9.79 -5.86 1.95
C PHE A 34 10.54 -6.04 3.29
N GLN A 35 11.87 -6.14 3.28
CA GLN A 35 12.68 -6.23 4.51
C GLN A 35 12.82 -4.89 5.24
N HIS A 36 12.79 -3.78 4.51
CA HIS A 36 12.79 -2.43 5.09
C HIS A 36 11.52 -1.70 4.71
N LEU A 37 10.60 -1.61 5.66
CA LEU A 37 9.30 -1.00 5.44
C LEU A 37 9.39 0.51 5.70
N LEU A 38 8.88 1.29 4.75
CA LEU A 38 8.59 2.72 4.90
C LEU A 38 7.19 2.94 5.46
N LEU A 39 6.29 2.00 5.19
CA LEU A 39 4.94 1.98 5.70
C LEU A 39 4.55 0.53 5.99
N ASP A 40 3.90 0.31 7.14
CA ASP A 40 3.10 -0.88 7.44
C ASP A 40 1.87 -0.42 8.23
N ALA A 41 0.71 -0.46 7.58
CA ALA A 41 -0.50 0.11 8.14
C ALA A 41 -1.75 -0.66 7.73
N LYS A 42 -2.81 -0.51 8.52
CA LYS A 42 -4.13 -1.06 8.24
C LYS A 42 -5.09 0.07 7.88
N THR A 43 -5.97 -0.18 6.92
CA THR A 43 -7.03 0.77 6.52
C THR A 43 -8.30 0.01 6.13
N ALA A 44 -9.46 0.59 6.43
CA ALA A 44 -10.74 0.07 5.92
C ALA A 44 -10.97 0.48 4.45
N ASP A 45 -10.29 1.53 4.01
CA ASP A 45 -10.40 2.08 2.67
C ASP A 45 -9.46 1.40 1.67
N ASN A 46 -9.70 1.63 0.38
CA ASN A 46 -8.80 1.22 -0.70
C ASN A 46 -7.71 2.27 -1.01
N TRP A 47 -7.40 3.12 -0.03
CA TRP A 47 -6.39 4.15 -0.12
C TRP A 47 -5.71 4.38 1.24
N ILE A 48 -4.50 4.93 1.21
CA ILE A 48 -3.77 5.35 2.39
C ILE A 48 -2.88 6.55 2.08
N ASP A 49 -2.72 7.43 3.05
CA ASP A 49 -1.75 8.52 3.00
C ASP A 49 -0.44 8.10 3.67
N MET A 50 0.69 8.57 3.12
CA MET A 50 2.00 8.42 3.72
C MET A 50 2.87 9.65 3.49
N PRO A 51 3.84 9.93 4.38
CA PRO A 51 4.88 10.90 4.11
C PRO A 51 5.56 10.60 2.78
N ARG A 52 5.75 11.64 1.96
CA ARG A 52 6.43 11.51 0.68
C ARG A 52 7.88 11.06 0.93
N PRO A 53 8.29 9.89 0.41
CA PRO A 53 9.66 9.44 0.53
C PRO A 53 10.56 10.22 -0.45
N GLN A 54 11.86 9.92 -0.46
CA GLN A 54 12.75 10.45 -1.50
C GLN A 54 12.26 10.02 -2.88
N SER A 55 12.52 10.84 -3.91
CA SER A 55 12.15 10.50 -5.27
C SER A 55 12.85 9.20 -5.71
N GLY A 56 12.11 8.37 -6.45
CA GLY A 56 12.60 7.08 -6.88
C GLY A 56 11.54 5.99 -6.91
N ARG A 57 11.98 4.77 -7.13
CA ARG A 57 11.12 3.62 -7.33
C ARG A 57 10.83 2.90 -6.02
N TYR A 58 9.57 2.56 -5.80
CA TYR A 58 9.09 1.84 -4.63
C TYR A 58 8.14 0.71 -4.99
N PHE A 59 7.93 -0.17 -4.02
CA PHE A 59 7.03 -1.31 -4.09
C PHE A 59 5.94 -1.16 -3.04
N LEU A 60 4.70 -1.36 -3.47
CA LEU A 60 3.50 -1.44 -2.65
C LEU A 60 3.02 -2.89 -2.67
N ARG A 61 2.73 -3.48 -1.51
CA ARG A 61 1.91 -4.70 -1.45
C ARG A 61 0.72 -4.49 -0.54
N VAL A 62 -0.36 -5.15 -0.89
CA VAL A 62 -1.63 -5.09 -0.17
C VAL A 62 -2.08 -6.52 0.08
N ARG A 63 -2.64 -6.77 1.26
CA ARG A 63 -3.39 -8.00 1.53
C ARG A 63 -4.72 -7.66 2.17
N GLN A 64 -5.72 -8.48 1.89
CA GLN A 64 -7.02 -8.35 2.51
C GLN A 64 -6.95 -8.83 3.97
N ILE A 65 -7.73 -8.18 4.83
CA ILE A 65 -8.06 -8.66 6.16
C ILE A 65 -9.55 -8.99 6.14
N PHE A 66 -9.86 -10.27 6.32
CA PHE A 66 -11.22 -10.80 6.33
C PHE A 66 -11.91 -10.56 7.67
N ALA A 67 -13.23 -10.79 7.70
CA ALA A 67 -14.00 -10.82 8.94
C ALA A 67 -13.35 -11.82 9.93
N GLY A 68 -13.18 -11.40 11.18
CA GLY A 68 -12.43 -12.17 12.19
C GLY A 68 -10.93 -11.86 12.26
N GLY A 69 -10.41 -10.95 11.43
CA GLY A 69 -9.03 -10.46 11.50
C GLY A 69 -8.00 -11.34 10.81
N GLN A 70 -8.43 -12.39 10.11
CA GLN A 70 -7.56 -13.25 9.32
C GLN A 70 -7.01 -12.48 8.12
N ALA A 71 -5.69 -12.46 7.97
CA ALA A 71 -5.03 -11.90 6.80
C ALA A 71 -4.99 -12.93 5.67
N GLY A 72 -5.36 -12.50 4.46
CA GLY A 72 -5.14 -13.27 3.24
C GLY A 72 -3.68 -13.21 2.77
N ASP A 73 -3.45 -13.81 1.62
CA ASP A 73 -2.16 -13.71 0.94
C ASP A 73 -1.89 -12.29 0.46
N TRP A 74 -0.60 -11.98 0.31
CA TRP A 74 -0.18 -10.74 -0.33
C TRP A 74 -0.50 -10.77 -1.82
N ASP A 75 -1.08 -9.69 -2.33
CA ASP A 75 -1.15 -9.46 -3.76
C ASP A 75 0.27 -9.33 -4.34
N VAL A 76 0.38 -9.51 -5.66
CA VAL A 76 1.64 -9.25 -6.39
C VAL A 76 2.10 -7.82 -6.11
N PRO A 77 3.37 -7.60 -5.71
CA PRO A 77 3.89 -6.27 -5.45
C PRO A 77 3.67 -5.35 -6.65
N MET A 78 3.08 -4.20 -6.37
CA MET A 78 2.79 -3.15 -7.35
C MET A 78 3.93 -2.12 -7.33
N LEU A 79 4.44 -1.80 -8.51
CA LEU A 79 5.47 -0.77 -8.67
C LEU A 79 4.85 0.63 -8.70
N PHE A 80 5.51 1.60 -8.09
CA PHE A 80 5.22 3.00 -8.31
C PHE A 80 6.48 3.87 -8.17
N ASP A 81 6.48 5.02 -8.83
CA ASP A 81 7.53 6.03 -8.70
C ASP A 81 7.04 7.15 -7.77
N ALA A 82 7.81 7.43 -6.72
CA ALA A 82 7.62 8.61 -5.90
C ALA A 82 8.28 9.81 -6.59
N PRO A 83 7.58 10.94 -6.73
CA PRO A 83 8.09 12.13 -7.38
C PRO A 83 8.98 12.98 -6.48
#